data_AF-A0A662AWL3-F1
#
_entry.id   AF-A0A662AWL3-F1
#
_cell.length_a   1.000
_cell.length_b   1.000
_cell.length_c   1.000
_cell.angle_alpha   90.00
_cell.angle_beta   90.00
_cell.angle_gamma   90.00
#
_symmetry.space_group_name_H-M   'P 1'
#
loop_
_entity.id
_entity.type
_entity.pdbx_description
1 polymer ?
#
loop_
_entity_poly.entity_id
_entity_poly.type
_entity_poly.pdbx_seq_one_letter_code
_entity_poly.pdbx_strand_id
1 'polypeptide(L)'
;MRIRFIRYVFLIILIVAHYNSFSQEDPHWESIFGEGESCPYLVPDRDLGTVWQEISYDDSNWEIGEPGFGFGDDDDVTILPVGTQSVYIRIAFDVQDISDITDLYFDVDYDAGFVAYINGTEVARENVQDPISW
;
A
#
# COMPACT_ATOMS: atom_id res chain seq x y z
N MET A 1 75.09 32.73 15.20
CA MET A 1 73.84 32.96 15.97
C MET A 1 72.76 32.07 15.36
N ARG A 2 71.91 31.43 16.19
CA ARG A 2 70.98 30.31 15.90
C ARG A 2 70.33 30.34 14.51
N ILE A 3 70.09 29.20 13.85
CA ILE A 3 68.79 28.50 13.89
C ILE A 3 68.92 27.06 13.33
N ARG A 4 68.35 26.09 14.05
CA ARG A 4 68.01 24.73 13.56
C ARG A 4 66.52 24.72 13.23
N PHE A 5 66.11 24.14 12.09
CA PHE A 5 64.76 23.61 11.94
C PHE A 5 64.84 22.23 11.28
N ILE A 6 64.27 21.26 11.99
CA ILE A 6 64.07 19.89 11.58
C ILE A 6 62.55 19.67 11.67
N ARG A 7 62.03 19.07 10.60
CA ARG A 7 60.90 18.11 10.55
C ARG A 7 59.43 18.58 10.48
N TYR A 8 58.76 17.85 9.58
CA TYR A 8 57.35 17.49 9.47
C TYR A 8 56.38 18.48 8.83
N VAL A 9 56.21 18.25 7.52
CA VAL A 9 54.97 18.45 6.77
C VAL A 9 53.81 17.82 7.56
N PHE A 10 52.91 18.65 8.11
CA PHE A 10 51.59 18.22 8.54
C PHE A 10 50.67 18.27 7.33
N LEU A 11 50.61 17.17 6.58
CA LEU A 11 49.55 16.94 5.62
C LEU A 11 48.31 16.54 6.43
N ILE A 12 47.38 17.46 6.62
CA ILE A 12 46.04 17.16 7.11
C ILE A 12 45.33 16.43 5.97
N ILE A 13 45.37 15.09 5.97
CA ILE A 13 44.42 14.30 5.21
C ILE A 13 43.17 14.21 6.07
N LEU A 14 42.20 15.07 5.79
CA LEU A 14 40.80 14.84 6.15
C LEU A 14 40.35 13.59 5.38
N ILE A 15 40.49 12.41 6.00
CA ILE A 15 39.77 11.23 5.56
C ILE A 15 38.31 11.48 5.94
N VAL A 16 37.54 12.05 5.01
CA VAL A 16 36.10 11.87 5.00
C VAL A 16 35.90 10.41 4.66
N ALA A 17 35.90 9.55 5.69
CA ALA A 17 35.24 8.27 5.58
C ALA A 17 33.77 8.61 5.32
N HIS A 18 33.37 8.54 4.05
CA HIS A 18 31.96 8.32 3.75
C HIS A 18 31.63 7.00 4.42
N TYR A 19 31.07 7.08 5.63
CA TYR A 19 30.31 5.98 6.18
C TYR A 19 29.16 5.82 5.19
N ASN A 20 29.25 4.84 4.29
CA ASN A 20 28.05 4.16 3.86
C ASN A 20 27.53 3.51 5.14
N SER A 21 26.73 4.26 5.89
CA SER A 21 25.92 3.69 6.95
C SER A 21 24.95 2.77 6.23
N PHE A 22 25.32 1.50 6.11
CA PHE A 22 24.31 0.46 5.91
C PHE A 22 23.48 0.50 7.18
N SER A 23 22.26 1.05 7.10
CA SER A 23 21.26 0.70 8.11
C SER A 23 21.14 -0.81 8.08
N GLN A 24 21.14 -1.41 9.26
CA GLN A 24 20.78 -2.80 9.37
C GLN A 24 19.29 -2.88 9.06
N GLU A 25 18.95 -3.44 7.91
CA GLU A 25 17.56 -3.80 7.60
C GLU A 25 17.28 -5.11 8.31
N ASP A 26 16.79 -5.00 9.54
CA ASP A 26 16.26 -6.16 10.24
C ASP A 26 14.91 -6.53 9.58
N PRO A 27 14.64 -7.83 9.35
CA PRO A 27 13.35 -8.26 8.86
C PRO A 27 12.26 -7.77 9.79
N HIS A 28 11.30 -7.04 9.25
CA HIS A 28 10.18 -6.49 9.98
C HIS A 28 8.93 -6.54 9.10
N TRP A 29 7.79 -6.31 9.72
CA TRP A 29 6.52 -6.19 9.04
C TRP A 29 6.19 -4.72 8.89
N GLU A 30 5.77 -4.32 7.68
CA GLU A 30 5.21 -3.01 7.41
C GLU A 30 3.74 -3.15 7.01
N SER A 31 2.90 -2.25 7.50
CA SER A 31 1.51 -2.16 7.07
C SER A 31 1.45 -1.26 5.84
N ILE A 32 1.03 -1.82 4.71
CA ILE A 32 0.81 -1.06 3.48
C ILE A 32 -0.44 -0.20 3.58
N PHE A 33 -1.47 -0.74 4.23
CA PHE A 33 -2.74 -0.09 4.46
C PHE A 33 -3.34 -0.64 5.75
N GLY A 34 -3.77 0.24 6.65
CA GLY A 34 -4.20 -0.13 8.00
C GLY A 34 -5.53 0.46 8.44
N GLU A 35 -5.97 0.07 9.64
CA GLU A 35 -7.14 0.65 10.30
C GLU A 35 -7.03 2.19 10.41
N GLY A 36 -8.14 2.89 10.16
CA GLY A 36 -8.17 4.36 10.21
C GLY A 36 -7.75 5.06 8.92
N GLU A 37 -7.20 4.35 7.93
CA GLU A 37 -6.81 4.95 6.66
C GLU A 37 -7.99 4.98 5.68
N SER A 38 -8.23 6.13 5.05
CA SER A 38 -9.27 6.25 4.03
C SER A 38 -8.75 5.89 2.65
N CYS A 39 -9.58 5.27 1.83
CA CYS A 39 -9.27 4.86 0.47
C CYS A 39 -10.38 5.25 -0.52
N PRO A 40 -10.04 5.36 -1.81
CA PRO A 40 -11.01 5.42 -2.89
C PRO A 40 -11.99 4.23 -2.88
N TYR A 41 -13.28 4.54 -2.95
CA TYR A 41 -14.34 3.56 -3.12
C TYR A 41 -15.42 4.03 -4.09
N LEU A 42 -16.11 3.08 -4.71
CA LEU A 42 -17.20 3.35 -5.63
C LEU A 42 -18.32 2.34 -5.43
N VAL A 43 -19.51 2.83 -5.10
CA VAL A 43 -20.76 2.07 -5.26
C VAL A 43 -21.15 2.15 -6.74
N PRO A 44 -21.11 1.04 -7.48
CA PRO A 44 -21.27 1.07 -8.92
C PRO A 44 -22.74 1.18 -9.36
N ASP A 45 -22.97 1.85 -10.49
CA ASP A 45 -24.24 1.80 -11.23
C ASP A 45 -24.25 0.70 -12.31
N ARG A 46 -23.09 0.09 -12.57
CA ARG A 46 -22.85 -0.99 -13.54
C ARG A 46 -21.55 -1.73 -13.26
N ASP A 47 -21.40 -2.89 -13.90
CA ASP A 47 -20.12 -3.61 -13.96
C ASP A 47 -19.02 -2.74 -14.63
N LEU A 48 -17.88 -2.57 -13.95
CA LEU A 48 -16.70 -1.86 -14.46
C LEU A 48 -15.78 -2.77 -15.28
N GLY A 49 -16.08 -4.06 -15.35
CA GLY A 49 -15.26 -5.10 -15.96
C GLY A 49 -13.93 -5.26 -15.21
N THR A 50 -12.86 -5.44 -15.97
CA THR A 50 -11.51 -5.62 -15.40
C THR A 50 -10.66 -4.34 -15.43
N VAL A 51 -11.13 -3.28 -16.10
CA VAL A 51 -10.31 -2.08 -16.35
C VAL A 51 -9.94 -1.34 -15.07
N TRP A 52 -10.83 -1.38 -14.07
CA TRP A 52 -10.58 -0.78 -12.76
C TRP A 52 -9.51 -1.53 -11.94
N GLN A 53 -9.03 -2.70 -12.38
CA GLN A 53 -8.01 -3.48 -11.65
C GLN A 53 -6.59 -3.07 -12.06
N GLU A 54 -6.46 -2.33 -13.16
CA GLU A 54 -5.19 -1.89 -13.72
C GLU A 54 -4.56 -0.77 -12.90
N ILE A 55 -3.23 -0.74 -12.86
CA ILE A 55 -2.46 0.27 -12.12
C ILE A 55 -2.72 1.69 -12.67
N SER A 56 -2.99 1.82 -13.96
CA SER A 56 -3.20 3.11 -14.64
C SER A 56 -4.65 3.62 -14.57
N TYR A 57 -5.56 2.90 -13.92
CA TYR A 57 -6.94 3.33 -13.81
C TYR A 57 -7.04 4.62 -12.96
N ASP A 58 -7.80 5.59 -13.46
CA ASP A 58 -8.03 6.86 -12.79
C ASP A 58 -9.28 6.76 -11.90
N ASP A 59 -9.05 6.66 -10.59
CA ASP A 59 -10.07 6.63 -9.55
C ASP A 59 -10.30 8.01 -8.91
N SER A 60 -9.81 9.11 -9.49
CA SER A 60 -9.96 10.46 -8.92
C SER A 60 -11.41 10.94 -8.77
N ASN A 61 -12.37 10.28 -9.42
CA ASN A 61 -13.80 10.54 -9.30
C ASN A 61 -14.51 9.64 -8.29
N TRP A 62 -13.79 8.71 -7.65
CA TRP A 62 -14.32 7.85 -6.61
C TRP A 62 -14.45 8.64 -5.30
N GLU A 63 -15.37 8.21 -4.45
CA GLU A 63 -15.50 8.78 -3.12
C GLU A 63 -14.35 8.28 -2.24
N ILE A 64 -14.06 8.99 -1.14
CA ILE A 64 -13.04 8.59 -0.17
C ILE A 64 -13.74 8.21 1.13
N GLY A 65 -13.44 7.02 1.65
CA GLY A 65 -14.04 6.49 2.86
C GLY A 65 -13.08 5.58 3.62
N GLU A 66 -13.29 5.47 4.93
CA GLU A 66 -12.55 4.52 5.78
C GLU A 66 -13.19 3.12 5.67
N PRO A 67 -12.39 2.03 5.64
CA PRO A 67 -12.89 0.66 5.65
C PRO A 67 -13.89 0.37 6.78
N GLY A 68 -14.76 -0.62 6.54
CA GLY A 68 -16.03 -0.76 7.25
C GLY A 68 -17.17 -0.22 6.39
N PHE A 69 -17.21 -0.67 5.13
CA PHE A 69 -18.17 -0.25 4.13
C PHE A 69 -19.41 -1.15 4.17
N GLY A 70 -20.56 -0.61 4.51
CA GLY A 70 -21.80 -1.38 4.56
C GLY A 70 -23.02 -0.52 4.92
N PHE A 71 -24.11 -1.17 5.30
CA PHE A 71 -25.31 -0.48 5.75
C PHE A 71 -26.21 -1.36 6.64
N GLY A 72 -26.87 -0.72 7.61
CA GLY A 72 -28.15 -1.18 8.16
C GLY A 72 -28.11 -1.93 9.50
N ASP A 73 -26.94 -2.07 10.12
CA ASP A 73 -26.71 -2.74 11.40
C ASP A 73 -25.93 -1.89 12.43
N ASP A 74 -25.61 -0.63 12.09
CA ASP A 74 -25.00 0.39 12.95
C ASP A 74 -23.56 0.07 13.43
N ASP A 75 -22.81 -0.77 12.72
CA ASP A 75 -21.37 -1.03 12.99
C ASP A 75 -20.42 -0.60 11.84
N ASP A 76 -20.97 -0.15 10.72
CA ASP A 76 -20.24 0.41 9.59
C ASP A 76 -19.56 1.76 9.89
N VAL A 77 -18.36 1.96 9.33
CA VAL A 77 -17.65 3.25 9.37
C VAL A 77 -18.05 4.13 8.18
N THR A 78 -17.98 3.58 6.97
CA THR A 78 -18.45 4.25 5.76
C THR A 78 -19.84 3.72 5.40
N ILE A 79 -20.85 4.53 5.71
CA ILE A 79 -22.26 4.19 5.48
C ILE A 79 -22.59 4.27 3.99
N LEU A 80 -22.96 3.13 3.41
CA LEU A 80 -23.39 3.00 2.02
C LEU A 80 -24.92 3.18 1.88
N PRO A 81 -25.41 3.47 0.66
CA PRO A 81 -26.84 3.45 0.39
C PRO A 81 -27.47 2.08 0.67
N VAL A 82 -28.66 2.07 1.26
CA VAL A 82 -29.40 0.84 1.56
C VAL A 82 -29.67 0.05 0.28
N GLY A 83 -29.34 -1.25 0.30
CA GLY A 83 -29.49 -2.14 -0.85
C GLY A 83 -28.29 -2.14 -1.79
N THR A 84 -27.15 -1.60 -1.37
CA THR A 84 -25.89 -1.73 -2.11
C THR A 84 -25.50 -3.20 -2.21
N GLN A 85 -25.25 -3.68 -3.44
CA GLN A 85 -24.92 -5.10 -3.68
C GLN A 85 -23.42 -5.37 -3.68
N SER A 86 -22.63 -4.37 -4.05
CA SER A 86 -21.17 -4.47 -4.18
C SER A 86 -20.56 -3.08 -4.03
N VAL A 87 -19.31 -3.03 -3.58
CA VAL A 87 -18.49 -1.82 -3.56
C VAL A 87 -17.14 -2.15 -4.18
N TYR A 88 -16.64 -1.25 -5.03
CA TYR A 88 -15.26 -1.31 -5.48
C TYR A 88 -14.39 -0.49 -4.54
N ILE A 89 -13.23 -1.02 -4.16
CA ILE A 89 -12.25 -0.36 -3.29
C ILE A 89 -10.90 -0.39 -4.00
N ARG A 90 -10.18 0.73 -3.99
CA ARG A 90 -8.83 0.83 -4.57
C ARG A 90 -7.87 1.43 -3.57
N ILE A 91 -6.75 0.75 -3.37
CA ILE A 91 -5.66 1.19 -2.50
C ILE A 91 -4.39 1.17 -3.35
N ALA A 92 -3.83 2.35 -3.58
CA ALA A 92 -2.54 2.49 -4.25
C ALA A 92 -1.43 2.51 -3.19
N PHE A 93 -0.36 1.78 -3.45
CA PHE A 93 0.82 1.76 -2.59
C PHE A 93 2.09 1.63 -3.43
N ASP A 94 3.19 2.17 -2.91
CA ASP A 94 4.49 2.16 -3.57
C ASP A 94 5.41 1.13 -2.94
N VAL A 95 6.06 0.33 -3.78
CA VAL A 95 7.13 -0.58 -3.38
C VAL A 95 8.44 -0.03 -3.92
N GLN A 96 9.38 0.32 -3.03
CA GLN A 96 10.68 0.88 -3.44
C GLN A 96 11.54 -0.16 -4.15
N ASP A 97 11.68 -1.34 -3.55
CA ASP A 97 12.38 -2.48 -4.14
C ASP A 97 11.64 -3.77 -3.79
N ILE A 98 11.17 -4.49 -4.81
CA ILE A 98 10.44 -5.75 -4.61
C ILE A 98 11.33 -6.86 -4.05
N SER A 99 12.65 -6.73 -4.19
CA SER A 99 13.60 -7.72 -3.66
C SER A 99 13.75 -7.67 -2.14
N ASP A 100 13.27 -6.60 -1.51
CA ASP A 100 13.21 -6.46 -0.05
C ASP A 100 11.97 -7.14 0.54
N ILE A 101 10.97 -7.46 -0.29
CA ILE A 101 9.73 -8.12 0.13
C ILE A 101 9.91 -9.64 0.11
N THR A 102 9.77 -10.25 1.28
CA THR A 102 9.83 -11.71 1.44
C THR A 102 8.45 -12.36 1.38
N ASP A 103 7.48 -11.77 2.07
CA ASP A 103 6.09 -12.21 2.12
C ASP A 103 5.16 -11.00 2.04
N LEU A 104 3.98 -11.20 1.46
CA LEU A 104 2.89 -10.22 1.45
C LEU A 104 1.63 -10.90 1.99
N TYR A 105 1.00 -10.27 2.98
CA TYR A 105 -0.22 -10.77 3.61
C TYR A 105 -1.38 -9.85 3.25
N PHE A 106 -2.49 -10.48 2.85
CA PHE A 106 -3.77 -9.82 2.71
C PHE A 106 -4.67 -10.33 3.84
N ASP A 107 -5.02 -9.43 4.75
CA ASP A 107 -5.90 -9.69 5.88
C ASP A 107 -7.16 -8.83 5.72
N VAL A 108 -8.32 -9.45 5.89
CA VAL A 108 -9.62 -8.82 5.59
C VAL A 108 -10.73 -9.44 6.42
N ASP A 109 -11.56 -8.57 7.01
CA ASP A 109 -12.87 -8.92 7.53
C ASP A 109 -13.94 -8.54 6.50
N TYR A 110 -14.92 -9.41 6.27
CA TYR A 110 -15.88 -9.23 5.18
C TYR A 110 -17.24 -9.89 5.46
N ASP A 111 -18.31 -9.25 5.01
CA ASP A 111 -19.65 -9.81 4.88
C ASP A 111 -20.30 -9.20 3.62
N ALA A 112 -20.62 -9.96 2.56
CA ALA A 112 -20.67 -11.42 2.47
C ALA A 112 -19.47 -12.09 1.79
N GLY A 113 -18.74 -11.37 0.93
CA GLY A 113 -17.65 -11.92 0.11
C GLY A 113 -16.84 -10.87 -0.62
N PHE A 114 -15.71 -11.27 -1.19
CA PHE A 114 -14.82 -10.37 -1.93
C PHE A 114 -14.07 -11.07 -3.07
N VAL A 115 -13.52 -10.26 -3.98
CA VAL A 115 -12.49 -10.67 -4.93
C VAL A 115 -11.40 -9.60 -4.92
N ALA A 116 -10.16 -9.99 -4.62
CA ALA A 116 -9.03 -9.09 -4.48
C ALA A 116 -8.06 -9.25 -5.65
N TYR A 117 -7.55 -8.12 -6.14
CA TYR A 117 -6.64 -8.05 -7.27
C TYR A 117 -5.41 -7.22 -6.91
N ILE A 118 -4.25 -7.63 -7.41
CA ILE A 118 -3.04 -6.80 -7.45
C ILE A 118 -2.66 -6.62 -8.92
N ASN A 119 -2.68 -5.37 -9.40
CA ASN A 119 -2.29 -5.00 -10.76
C ASN A 119 -2.94 -5.91 -11.84
N GLY A 120 -4.26 -6.04 -11.81
CA GLY A 120 -5.03 -6.86 -12.76
C GLY A 120 -5.00 -8.37 -12.52
N THR A 121 -4.22 -8.86 -11.54
CA THR A 121 -4.14 -10.30 -11.22
C THR A 121 -4.97 -10.61 -9.98
N GLU A 122 -5.93 -11.52 -10.08
CA GLU A 122 -6.68 -12.02 -8.92
C GLU A 122 -5.72 -12.76 -7.96
N VAL A 123 -5.72 -12.35 -6.69
CA VAL A 123 -4.83 -12.93 -5.65
C VAL A 123 -5.60 -13.67 -4.56
N ALA A 124 -6.87 -13.31 -4.35
CA ALA A 124 -7.74 -13.96 -3.37
C ALA A 124 -9.20 -13.73 -3.71
N ARG A 125 -10.06 -14.65 -3.29
CA ARG A 125 -11.50 -14.62 -3.47
C ARG A 125 -12.13 -15.46 -2.38
N GLU A 126 -13.21 -14.96 -1.80
CA GLU A 126 -14.01 -15.72 -0.85
C GLU A 126 -15.49 -15.40 -1.03
N ASN A 127 -16.35 -16.42 -0.97
CA ASN A 127 -17.81 -16.33 -1.11
C ASN A 127 -18.36 -15.65 -2.40
N VAL A 128 -17.58 -15.56 -3.49
CA VAL A 128 -18.03 -15.04 -4.79
C VAL A 128 -17.76 -16.05 -5.91
N GLN A 129 -18.79 -16.45 -6.67
CA GLN A 129 -18.63 -17.39 -7.79
C GLN A 129 -18.11 -16.70 -9.07
N ASP A 130 -17.52 -17.50 -9.96
CA ASP A 130 -17.13 -17.08 -11.31
C ASP A 130 -18.17 -17.64 -12.34
N PRO A 131 -18.70 -16.83 -13.27
CA PRO A 131 -18.48 -15.39 -13.45
C PRO A 131 -19.06 -14.56 -12.29
N ILE A 132 -18.41 -13.44 -11.99
CA ILE A 132 -18.91 -12.48 -11.00
C ILE A 132 -20.29 -12.00 -11.44
N SER A 133 -21.30 -12.22 -10.59
CA SER A 133 -22.65 -11.68 -10.78
C SER A 133 -22.81 -10.41 -9.96
N TRP A 134 -23.04 -9.30 -10.64
CA TRP A 134 -23.29 -7.98 -10.06
C TRP A 134 -24.76 -7.78 -9.73
#